data_AF-A0A3B9KRP1-F1
#
_entry.id   AF-A0A3B9KRP1-F1
#
_cell.length_a   1.000
_cell.length_b   1.000
_cell.length_c   1.000
_cell.angle_alpha   90.00
_cell.angle_beta   90.00
_cell.angle_gamma   90.00
#
_symmetry.space_group_name_H-M   'P 1'
#
loop_
_entity.id
_entity.type
_entity.pdbx_description
1 polymer ?
#
loop_
_entity_poly.entity_id
_entity_poly.type
_entity_poly.pdbx_seq_one_letter_code
_entity_poly.pdbx_strand_id
1 'polypeptide(L)'
;PSIKKQDTGEVYRIIADKKGIFVQPAHFEAFGLTILEAMVSGLPTFGPKFGGPSEIIEPGKSGFLMNTSKPELIAESLEIFIDQCEKNPDIWETISEHGIERVNTYFTWKLYSEKLVNLAKLYGFWRFSESAEGKVKLNRYTDLIYHFLFRQRAVHGE
;
A
#
# COMPACT_ATOMS: atom_id res chain seq x y z
N PRO A 1 -25.16 8.88 5.35
CA PRO A 1 -24.83 8.58 6.78
C PRO A 1 -23.41 8.01 6.87
N SER A 2 -22.49 8.68 7.56
CA SER A 2 -21.12 8.18 7.73
C SER A 2 -21.11 6.98 8.68
N ILE A 3 -20.56 5.86 8.23
CA ILE A 3 -20.31 4.67 9.05
C ILE A 3 -19.33 5.04 10.17
N LYS A 4 -19.52 4.51 11.39
CA LYS A 4 -18.56 4.74 12.47
C LYS A 4 -17.27 3.99 12.14
N LYS A 5 -16.12 4.57 12.48
CA LYS A 5 -14.80 4.00 12.17
C LYS A 5 -14.59 2.58 12.70
N GLN A 6 -15.22 2.23 13.82
CA GLN A 6 -15.14 0.88 14.41
C GLN A 6 -15.87 -0.17 13.57
N ASP A 7 -16.88 0.25 12.81
CA ASP A 7 -17.74 -0.64 12.01
C ASP A 7 -17.19 -0.84 10.59
N THR A 8 -16.20 -0.06 10.16
CA THR A 8 -15.64 -0.12 8.80
C THR A 8 -15.11 -1.53 8.45
N GLY A 9 -14.51 -2.22 9.42
CA GLY A 9 -14.03 -3.59 9.22
C GLY A 9 -15.17 -4.58 8.92
N GLU A 10 -16.33 -4.41 9.55
CA GLU A 10 -17.51 -5.24 9.28
C GLU A 10 -18.07 -4.96 7.88
N VAL A 11 -17.98 -3.73 7.39
CA VAL A 11 -18.45 -3.39 6.05
C VAL A 11 -17.69 -4.19 4.99
N TYR A 12 -16.36 -4.29 5.10
CA TYR A 12 -15.57 -5.12 4.20
C TYR A 12 -16.00 -6.60 4.25
N ARG A 13 -16.21 -7.15 5.46
CA ARG A 13 -16.67 -8.53 5.65
C ARG A 13 -18.06 -8.78 5.07
N ILE A 14 -19.01 -7.86 5.27
CA ILE A 14 -20.36 -7.97 4.70
C ILE A 14 -20.31 -8.00 3.17
N ILE A 15 -19.43 -7.19 2.55
CA ILE A 15 -19.24 -7.22 1.10
C ILE A 15 -18.62 -8.57 0.68
N ALA A 16 -17.68 -9.12 1.46
CA ALA A 16 -17.05 -10.41 1.20
C ALA A 16 -18.06 -11.57 1.32
N ASP A 17 -18.93 -11.55 2.32
CA ASP A 17 -20.01 -12.54 2.51
C ASP A 17 -20.97 -12.57 1.31
N LYS A 18 -21.12 -11.43 0.61
CA LYS A 18 -21.92 -11.31 -0.62
C LYS A 18 -21.12 -11.56 -1.89
N LYS A 19 -19.90 -12.10 -1.78
CA LYS A 19 -18.97 -12.35 -2.89
C LYS A 19 -18.71 -11.09 -3.73
N GLY A 20 -18.66 -9.92 -3.08
CA GLY A 20 -18.33 -8.66 -3.72
C GLY A 20 -16.83 -8.51 -4.01
N ILE A 21 -16.44 -7.31 -4.44
CA ILE A 21 -15.06 -6.95 -4.78
C ILE A 21 -14.70 -5.58 -4.23
N PHE A 22 -13.41 -5.30 -4.06
CA PHE A 22 -12.92 -3.97 -3.73
C PHE A 22 -12.15 -3.38 -4.90
N VAL A 23 -12.42 -2.11 -5.22
CA VAL A 23 -11.80 -1.40 -6.34
C VAL A 23 -11.25 -0.07 -5.86
N GLN A 24 -9.96 0.17 -6.09
CA GLN A 24 -9.28 1.44 -5.83
C GLN A 24 -8.97 2.14 -7.17
N PRO A 25 -9.84 3.04 -7.67
CA PRO A 25 -9.69 3.66 -8.98
C PRO A 25 -8.78 4.91 -8.97
N ALA A 26 -7.76 4.96 -8.12
CA ALA A 26 -6.84 6.10 -8.07
C ALA A 26 -5.94 6.13 -9.33
N HIS A 27 -5.63 7.32 -9.87
CA HIS A 27 -4.64 7.42 -10.94
C HIS A 27 -3.23 7.00 -10.49
N PHE A 28 -2.92 7.29 -9.23
CA PHE A 28 -1.70 6.87 -8.56
C PHE A 28 -2.04 6.64 -7.08
N GLU A 29 -1.53 5.57 -6.50
CA GLU A 29 -1.69 5.25 -5.09
C GLU A 29 -0.32 5.00 -4.48
N ALA A 30 0.10 5.81 -3.51
CA ALA A 30 1.46 5.73 -2.98
C ALA A 30 1.71 4.41 -2.23
N PHE A 31 0.71 3.91 -1.50
CA PHE A 31 0.80 2.64 -0.78
C PHE A 31 -0.49 1.84 -0.89
N GLY A 32 -1.62 2.39 -0.44
CA GLY A 32 -2.91 1.71 -0.47
C GLY A 32 -3.21 0.90 0.79
N LEU A 33 -3.37 1.56 1.93
CA LEU A 33 -3.82 0.87 3.16
C LEU A 33 -5.20 0.22 2.99
N THR A 34 -6.11 0.88 2.27
CA THR A 34 -7.45 0.33 1.97
C THR A 34 -7.39 -0.95 1.14
N ILE A 35 -6.37 -1.11 0.30
CA ILE A 35 -6.11 -2.35 -0.43
C ILE A 35 -5.73 -3.48 0.54
N LEU A 36 -4.84 -3.23 1.49
CA LEU A 36 -4.49 -4.20 2.53
C LEU A 36 -5.69 -4.56 3.41
N GLU A 37 -6.49 -3.56 3.80
CA GLU A 37 -7.73 -3.74 4.59
C GLU A 37 -8.74 -4.62 3.85
N ALA A 38 -8.94 -4.40 2.55
CA ALA A 38 -9.82 -5.21 1.73
C ALA A 38 -9.29 -6.64 1.55
N MET A 39 -8.00 -6.79 1.22
CA MET A 39 -7.35 -8.10 1.03
C MET A 39 -7.42 -8.96 2.30
N VAL A 40 -7.07 -8.41 3.46
CA VAL A 40 -7.12 -9.16 4.73
C VAL A 40 -8.56 -9.46 5.18
N SER A 41 -9.54 -8.70 4.70
CA SER A 41 -10.97 -8.96 4.92
C SER A 41 -11.54 -10.00 3.95
N GLY A 42 -10.74 -10.54 3.03
CA GLY A 42 -11.17 -11.57 2.07
C GLY A 42 -11.84 -11.03 0.81
N LEU A 43 -11.61 -9.76 0.45
CA LEU A 43 -12.12 -9.21 -0.79
C LEU A 43 -11.09 -9.34 -1.92
N PRO A 44 -11.44 -9.98 -3.05
CA PRO A 44 -10.69 -9.80 -4.28
C PRO A 44 -10.56 -8.30 -4.60
N THR A 45 -9.32 -7.86 -4.72
CA THR A 45 -8.96 -6.44 -4.71
C THR A 45 -8.33 -6.01 -6.03
N PHE A 46 -8.81 -4.90 -6.56
CA PHE A 46 -8.34 -4.26 -7.78
C PHE A 46 -7.66 -2.93 -7.42
N GLY A 47 -6.35 -2.86 -7.65
CA GLY A 47 -5.54 -1.67 -7.39
C GLY A 47 -4.99 -1.05 -8.67
N PRO A 48 -4.59 0.23 -8.66
CA PRO A 48 -3.97 0.85 -9.83
C PRO A 48 -2.62 0.22 -10.12
N LYS A 49 -2.28 0.11 -11.41
CA LYS A 49 -0.95 -0.34 -11.86
C LYS A 49 0.19 0.60 -11.42
N PHE A 50 -0.13 1.85 -11.07
CA PHE A 50 0.85 2.87 -10.74
C PHE A 50 0.90 3.15 -9.24
N GLY A 51 2.09 2.96 -8.65
CA GLY A 51 2.39 3.26 -7.26
C GLY A 51 2.51 2.01 -6.39
N GLY A 52 2.36 2.15 -5.07
CA GLY A 52 2.56 1.07 -4.09
C GLY A 52 1.75 -0.22 -4.30
N PRO A 53 0.52 -0.18 -4.85
CA PRO A 53 -0.25 -1.40 -5.09
C PRO A 53 0.44 -2.44 -5.98
N SER A 54 1.35 -2.02 -6.89
CA SER A 54 2.11 -2.95 -7.73
C SER A 54 3.10 -3.82 -6.95
N GLU A 55 3.46 -3.42 -5.73
CA GLU A 55 4.29 -4.23 -4.83
C GLU A 55 3.43 -5.11 -3.89
N ILE A 56 2.23 -4.65 -3.56
CA ILE A 56 1.31 -5.33 -2.66
C ILE A 56 0.65 -6.53 -3.36
N ILE A 57 0.06 -6.28 -4.52
CA ILE A 57 -0.78 -7.23 -5.26
C ILE A 57 0.07 -8.05 -6.22
N GLU A 58 -0.10 -9.37 -6.19
CA GLU A 58 0.40 -10.28 -7.22
C GLU A 58 -0.70 -10.55 -8.25
N PRO A 59 -0.62 -9.98 -9.47
CA PRO A 59 -1.70 -10.02 -10.46
C PRO A 59 -2.14 -11.45 -10.79
N GLY A 60 -3.45 -11.70 -10.69
CA GLY A 60 -4.05 -13.00 -10.97
C GLY A 60 -3.85 -14.05 -9.87
N LYS A 61 -3.16 -13.71 -8.77
CA LYS A 61 -2.97 -14.58 -7.61
C LYS A 61 -3.62 -14.01 -6.35
N SER A 62 -3.20 -12.83 -5.91
CA SER A 62 -3.72 -12.17 -4.69
C SER A 62 -4.59 -10.94 -4.97
N GLY A 63 -4.82 -10.63 -6.25
CA GLY A 63 -5.64 -9.51 -6.71
C GLY A 63 -5.32 -9.13 -8.15
N PHE A 64 -5.72 -7.93 -8.56
CA PHE A 64 -5.54 -7.43 -9.93
C PHE A 64 -5.00 -6.01 -9.97
N LEU A 65 -4.17 -5.72 -10.97
CA LEU A 65 -3.67 -4.38 -11.27
C LEU A 65 -4.37 -3.83 -12.50
N MET A 66 -5.09 -2.73 -12.35
CA MET A 66 -5.90 -2.09 -13.39
C MET A 66 -5.24 -0.82 -13.93
N ASN A 67 -5.46 -0.56 -15.22
CA ASN A 67 -5.11 0.72 -15.83
C ASN A 67 -6.20 1.75 -15.52
N THR A 68 -5.92 2.69 -14.63
CA THR A 68 -6.86 3.72 -14.16
C THR A 68 -6.82 5.01 -14.99
N SER A 69 -6.17 5.00 -16.16
CA SER A 69 -6.13 6.19 -17.04
C SER A 69 -7.47 6.53 -17.69
N LYS A 70 -8.33 5.53 -17.88
CA LYS A 70 -9.64 5.67 -18.51
C LYS A 70 -10.68 4.75 -17.83
N PRO A 71 -11.93 5.21 -17.61
CA PRO A 71 -12.97 4.38 -17.00
C PRO A 71 -13.24 3.07 -17.75
N GLU A 72 -13.12 3.05 -19.08
CA GLU A 72 -13.39 1.87 -19.89
C GLU A 72 -12.42 0.72 -19.60
N LEU A 73 -11.16 1.04 -19.30
CA LEU A 73 -10.13 0.06 -18.95
C LEU A 73 -10.34 -0.52 -17.55
N ILE A 74 -10.94 0.26 -16.66
CA ILE A 74 -11.35 -0.22 -15.34
C ILE A 74 -12.51 -1.21 -15.53
N ALA A 75 -13.55 -0.80 -16.26
CA ALA A 75 -14.71 -1.65 -16.54
C ALA A 75 -14.31 -2.98 -17.20
N GLU A 76 -13.47 -2.94 -18.24
CA GLU A 76 -12.93 -4.13 -18.90
C GLU A 76 -12.26 -5.10 -17.91
N SER A 77 -11.45 -4.58 -16.99
CA SER A 77 -10.77 -5.40 -15.97
C SER A 77 -11.77 -6.08 -15.01
N LEU A 78 -12.87 -5.39 -14.66
CA LEU A 78 -13.91 -5.92 -13.80
C LEU A 78 -14.78 -6.94 -14.52
N GLU A 79 -15.17 -6.66 -15.77
CA GLU A 79 -15.96 -7.56 -16.62
C GLU A 79 -15.23 -8.89 -16.83
N ILE A 80 -13.92 -8.86 -17.14
CA ILE A 80 -13.10 -10.07 -17.29
C ILE A 80 -13.15 -10.93 -16.01
N PHE A 81 -13.06 -10.31 -14.83
CA PHE A 81 -13.11 -11.06 -13.58
C PHE A 81 -14.50 -11.64 -13.29
N ILE A 82 -15.56 -10.86 -13.53
CA ILE A 82 -16.94 -11.32 -13.36
C ILE A 82 -17.21 -12.52 -14.29
N ASP A 83 -16.84 -12.42 -15.57
CA ASP A 83 -16.96 -13.50 -16.55
C ASP A 83 -16.19 -14.77 -16.11
N GLN A 84 -15.03 -14.61 -15.48
CA GLN A 84 -14.26 -15.72 -14.92
C GLN A 84 -14.98 -16.36 -13.73
N CYS A 85 -15.52 -15.56 -12.81
CA CYS A 85 -16.29 -16.04 -11.67
C CYS A 85 -17.58 -16.76 -12.08
N GLU A 86 -18.27 -16.31 -13.14
CA GLU A 86 -19.45 -16.99 -13.68
C GLU A 86 -19.10 -18.36 -14.26
N LYS A 87 -17.94 -18.49 -14.91
CA LYS A 87 -17.46 -19.76 -15.47
C LYS A 87 -16.92 -20.71 -14.40
N ASN A 88 -16.29 -20.16 -13.37
CA ASN A 88 -15.73 -20.91 -12.26
C ASN A 88 -15.86 -20.12 -10.93
N PRO A 89 -16.86 -20.45 -10.10
CA PRO A 89 -17.09 -19.79 -8.81
C PRO A 89 -15.89 -19.89 -7.84
N ASP A 90 -15.05 -20.91 -7.96
CA ASP A 90 -13.92 -21.16 -7.06
C ASP A 90 -12.82 -20.09 -7.21
N ILE A 91 -12.80 -19.38 -8.34
CA ILE A 91 -11.82 -18.32 -8.60
C ILE A 91 -11.93 -17.21 -7.54
N TRP A 92 -13.16 -16.83 -7.17
CA TRP A 92 -13.35 -15.76 -6.19
C TRP A 92 -12.72 -16.14 -4.84
N GLU A 93 -12.97 -17.37 -4.39
CA GLU A 93 -12.46 -17.89 -3.11
C GLU A 93 -10.94 -18.05 -3.14
N THR A 94 -10.43 -18.58 -4.24
CA THR A 94 -8.99 -18.72 -4.47
C THR A 94 -8.26 -17.38 -4.39
N ILE A 95 -8.76 -16.33 -5.05
CA ILE A 95 -8.13 -15.00 -5.00
C ILE A 95 -8.24 -14.38 -3.60
N SER A 96 -9.39 -14.56 -2.93
CA SER A 96 -9.60 -14.11 -1.55
C SER A 96 -8.59 -14.73 -0.58
N GLU A 97 -8.44 -16.05 -0.60
CA GLU A 97 -7.52 -16.77 0.29
C GLU A 97 -6.06 -16.34 0.07
N HIS A 98 -5.62 -16.26 -1.19
CA HIS A 98 -4.28 -15.78 -1.52
C HIS A 98 -4.08 -14.29 -1.14
N GLY A 99 -5.13 -13.47 -1.23
CA GLY A 99 -5.11 -12.08 -0.75
C GLY A 99 -4.83 -12.00 0.75
N ILE A 100 -5.54 -12.81 1.55
CA ILE A 100 -5.34 -12.90 3.00
C ILE A 100 -3.92 -13.42 3.32
N GLU A 101 -3.48 -14.48 2.63
CA GLU A 101 -2.14 -15.05 2.82
C GLU A 101 -1.03 -14.03 2.53
N ARG A 102 -1.17 -13.28 1.42
CA ARG A 102 -0.22 -12.23 1.02
C ARG A 102 -0.06 -11.18 2.12
N VAL A 103 -1.17 -10.68 2.68
CA VAL A 103 -1.11 -9.66 3.73
C VAL A 103 -0.48 -10.21 5.01
N ASN A 104 -0.91 -11.38 5.46
CA ASN A 104 -0.41 -11.98 6.70
C ASN A 104 1.08 -12.34 6.63
N THR A 105 1.59 -12.65 5.43
CA THR A 105 3.00 -13.01 5.25
C THR A 105 3.92 -11.79 5.19
N TYR A 106 3.51 -10.72 4.50
CA TYR A 106 4.43 -9.62 4.15
C TYR A 106 4.09 -8.27 4.79
N PHE A 107 2.83 -8.01 5.13
CA PHE A 107 2.32 -6.68 5.46
C PHE A 107 1.72 -6.61 6.87
N THR A 108 2.44 -7.12 7.87
CA THR A 108 2.01 -7.11 9.28
C THR A 108 2.81 -6.14 10.14
N TRP A 109 2.15 -5.56 11.14
CA TRP A 109 2.80 -4.68 12.13
C TRP A 109 3.90 -5.37 12.93
N LYS A 110 3.77 -6.68 13.17
CA LYS A 110 4.81 -7.48 13.83
C LYS A 110 6.10 -7.47 13.02
N LEU A 111 6.04 -7.87 11.75
CA LEU A 111 7.19 -7.90 10.85
C LEU A 111 7.80 -6.49 10.67
N TYR A 112 6.95 -5.47 10.57
CA TYR A 112 7.39 -4.07 10.52
C TYR A 112 8.18 -3.67 11.77
N SER A 113 7.65 -3.95 12.96
CA SER A 113 8.29 -3.58 14.23
C SER A 113 9.64 -4.26 14.43
N GLU A 114 9.75 -5.54 14.07
CA GLU A 114 11.00 -6.30 14.16
C GLU A 114 12.07 -5.71 13.23
N LYS A 115 11.70 -5.42 11.97
CA LYS A 115 12.60 -4.76 11.00
C LYS A 115 13.04 -3.39 11.49
N LEU A 116 12.11 -2.57 12.00
CA LEU A 116 12.40 -1.22 12.49
C LEU A 116 13.39 -1.24 13.65
N VAL A 117 13.19 -2.12 14.64
CA VAL A 117 14.11 -2.25 15.79
C VAL A 117 15.50 -2.69 15.34
N ASN A 118 15.58 -3.64 14.40
CA ASN A 118 16.87 -4.11 13.88
C ASN A 118 17.62 -3.01 13.13
N LEU A 119 16.93 -2.25 12.28
CA LEU A 119 17.52 -1.11 11.59
C LEU A 119 17.96 -0.02 12.58
N ALA A 120 17.16 0.29 13.60
CA ALA A 120 17.51 1.27 14.61
C ALA A 120 18.79 0.88 15.38
N LYS A 121 18.96 -0.40 15.74
CA LYS A 121 20.19 -0.91 16.37
C LYS A 121 21.38 -0.81 15.42
N LEU A 122 21.22 -1.28 14.19
CA LEU A 122 22.29 -1.27 13.17
C LEU A 122 22.77 0.14 12.87
N TYR A 123 21.85 1.05 12.55
CA TYR A 123 22.19 2.44 12.26
C TYR A 123 22.63 3.22 13.50
N GLY A 124 22.16 2.83 14.69
CA GLY A 124 22.68 3.35 15.96
C GLY A 124 24.16 3.02 16.13
N PHE A 125 24.56 1.77 15.88
CA PHE A 125 25.96 1.37 15.90
C PHE A 125 26.78 2.02 14.78
N TRP A 126 26.27 2.02 13.54
CA TRP A 126 26.93 2.68 12.41
C TRP A 126 27.20 4.17 12.68
N ARG A 127 26.22 4.85 13.28
CA ARG A 127 26.35 6.24 13.71
C ARG A 127 27.42 6.41 14.80
N PHE A 128 27.68 5.40 15.63
CA PHE A 128 28.78 5.45 16.58
C PHE A 128 30.14 5.20 15.89
N SER A 129 30.22 4.25 14.94
CA SER A 129 31.47 3.85 14.29
C SER A 129 32.00 4.85 13.25
N GLU A 130 31.11 5.57 12.56
CA GLU A 130 31.49 6.60 11.58
C GLU A 130 32.27 7.75 12.23
N SER A 131 33.36 8.19 11.60
CA SER A 131 34.23 9.25 12.14
C SER A 131 33.46 10.56 12.32
N ALA A 132 33.80 11.31 13.38
CA ALA A 132 33.23 12.63 13.62
C ALA A 132 33.46 13.58 12.43
N GLU A 133 34.57 13.40 11.72
CA GLU A 133 34.98 14.26 10.60
C GLU A 133 34.09 14.11 9.36
N GLY A 134 33.65 12.88 9.02
CA GLY A 134 32.74 12.62 7.91
C GLY A 134 31.36 13.26 8.12
N LYS A 135 30.83 13.16 9.34
CA LYS A 135 29.53 13.73 9.71
C LYS A 135 29.54 15.26 9.72
N VAL A 136 30.64 15.88 10.16
CA VAL A 136 30.73 17.36 10.24
C VAL A 136 30.59 18.01 8.86
N LYS A 137 31.21 17.45 7.81
CA LYS A 137 31.12 18.01 6.46
C LYS A 137 29.69 17.93 5.92
N LEU A 138 29.03 16.78 6.06
CA LEU A 138 27.64 16.58 5.63
C LEU A 138 26.68 17.50 6.40
N ASN A 139 26.83 17.58 7.73
CA ASN A 139 25.98 18.44 8.58
C ASN A 139 26.10 19.92 8.18
N ARG A 140 27.32 20.41 7.94
CA ARG A 140 27.53 21.80 7.49
C ARG A 140 26.87 22.08 6.13
N TYR A 141 26.90 21.11 5.22
CA TYR A 141 26.23 21.24 3.93
C TYR A 141 24.70 21.26 4.07
N THR A 142 24.15 20.38 4.92
CA THR A 142 22.71 20.37 5.21
C THR A 142 22.25 21.66 5.91
N ASP A 143 23.05 22.21 6.82
CA ASP A 143 22.77 23.48 7.50
C ASP A 143 22.74 24.65 6.52
N LEU A 144 23.67 24.66 5.55
CA LEU A 144 23.70 25.67 4.49
C LEU A 144 22.43 25.61 3.64
N ILE A 145 22.04 24.42 3.17
CA ILE A 145 20.80 24.25 2.39
C ILE A 145 19.58 24.69 3.23
N TYR A 146 19.50 24.28 4.50
CA TYR A 146 18.40 24.64 5.36
C TYR A 146 18.28 26.17 5.54
N HIS A 147 19.36 26.85 5.91
CA HIS A 147 19.31 28.27 6.23
C HIS A 147 19.18 29.19 5.01
N PHE A 148 19.81 28.84 3.89
CA PHE A 148 19.85 29.72 2.72
C PHE A 148 18.80 29.38 1.66
N LEU A 149 18.25 28.16 1.65
CA LEU A 149 17.20 27.76 0.72
C LEU A 149 15.86 27.56 1.43
N PHE A 150 15.74 26.54 2.28
CA PHE A 150 14.44 26.15 2.83
C PHE A 150 13.84 27.18 3.77
N ARG A 151 14.64 27.74 4.69
CA ARG A 151 14.17 28.76 5.64
C ARG A 151 13.74 30.03 4.93
N GLN A 152 14.44 30.45 3.88
CA GLN A 152 14.09 31.65 3.11
C GLN A 152 12.75 31.46 2.38
N ARG A 153 12.57 30.34 1.69
CA ARG A 153 11.31 29.98 1.01
C ARG A 153 10.13 29.88 1.97
N ALA A 154 10.32 29.26 3.14
CA ALA A 154 9.27 29.15 4.14
C ALA A 154 8.78 30.50 4.69
N VAL A 155 9.66 31.51 4.75
CA VAL A 155 9.30 32.87 5.20
C VAL A 155 8.65 33.70 4.08
N HIS A 156 9.08 33.50 2.83
CA HIS A 156 8.64 34.34 1.70
C HIS A 156 7.52 33.71 0.84
N GLY A 157 7.14 32.45 1.09
CA GLY A 157 5.96 31.83 0.46
C GLY A 157 6.09 31.47 -1.03
N GLU A 158 7.32 31.38 -1.55
CA GLU A 158 7.64 30.83 -2.88
C GLU A 158 8.35 29.46 -2.78
#